data_AF-A0A7S0LRS2-F1
#
_entry.id   AF-A0A7S0LRS2-F1
#
_cell.length_a   1.000
_cell.length_b   1.000
_cell.length_c   1.000
_cell.angle_alpha   90.00
_cell.angle_beta   90.00
_cell.angle_gamma   90.00
#
_symmetry.space_group_name_H-M   'P 1'
#
loop_
_entity.id
_entity.type
_entity.pdbx_description
1 polymer ?
#
loop_
_entity_poly.entity_id
_entity_poly.type
_entity_poly.pdbx_seq_one_letter_code
_entity_poly.pdbx_strand_id
1 'polypeptide(L)'
;TVGMPAGRLLPLLLPLSCAAHADHQPRCDRELAREARERVDALAISAASWAGSELSSTCVLHPELDRLAKQESGKKRKQGLWSCPECKKKFRNERFLDLHLDNKHSDSLDFVNHVCLAEYCDLL
;
A
#
# COMPACT_ATOMS: atom_id res chain seq x y z
N THR A 1 45.07 -29.01 -22.95
CA THR A 1 44.20 -27.81 -23.04
C THR A 1 42.79 -28.22 -22.65
N VAL A 2 42.43 -27.97 -21.39
CA VAL A 2 41.11 -28.33 -20.85
C VAL A 2 40.13 -27.22 -21.23
N GLY A 3 39.15 -27.53 -22.07
CA GLY A 3 38.08 -26.61 -22.45
C GLY A 3 36.93 -26.66 -21.44
N MET A 4 36.59 -25.53 -20.85
CA MET A 4 35.45 -25.34 -19.94
C MET A 4 34.12 -25.42 -20.74
N PRO A 5 33.03 -25.96 -20.17
CA PRO A 5 31.73 -25.92 -20.83
C PRO A 5 31.09 -24.53 -20.68
N ALA A 6 30.58 -24.00 -21.78
CA ALA A 6 29.80 -22.77 -21.81
C ALA A 6 28.44 -22.98 -21.10
N GLY A 7 28.28 -22.39 -19.92
CA GLY A 7 27.00 -22.31 -19.23
C GLY A 7 26.03 -21.42 -20.01
N ARG A 8 24.94 -21.99 -20.52
CA ARG A 8 23.79 -21.25 -21.03
C ARG A 8 23.06 -20.60 -19.86
N LEU A 9 23.22 -19.29 -19.69
CA LEU A 9 22.31 -18.47 -18.90
C LEU A 9 20.99 -18.34 -19.68
N LEU A 10 19.95 -19.06 -19.27
CA LEU A 10 18.59 -18.72 -19.69
C LEU A 10 18.18 -17.42 -19.00
N PRO A 11 17.72 -16.39 -19.73
CA PRO A 11 17.12 -15.25 -19.08
C PRO A 11 15.76 -15.69 -18.55
N LEU A 12 15.60 -15.64 -17.23
CA LEU A 12 14.28 -15.70 -16.57
C LEU A 12 13.53 -14.41 -16.93
N LEU A 13 12.96 -14.36 -18.13
CA LEU A 13 11.96 -13.36 -18.49
C LEU A 13 10.63 -13.80 -17.86
N LEU A 14 10.50 -13.54 -16.57
CA LEU A 14 9.18 -13.43 -15.95
C LEU A 14 8.52 -12.18 -16.55
N PRO A 15 7.32 -12.28 -17.16
CA PRO A 15 6.64 -11.10 -17.64
C PRO A 15 6.24 -10.24 -16.43
N LEU A 16 6.97 -9.16 -16.19
CA LEU A 16 6.46 -8.00 -15.46
C LEU A 16 5.37 -7.38 -16.32
N SER A 17 4.15 -7.88 -16.20
CA SER A 17 2.98 -7.19 -16.73
C SER A 17 1.88 -7.28 -15.70
N CYS A 18 1.76 -6.22 -14.89
CA CYS A 18 0.49 -5.89 -14.28
C CYS A 18 -0.43 -5.41 -15.40
N ALA A 19 -1.54 -6.11 -15.62
CA ALA A 19 -2.56 -5.68 -16.55
C ALA A 19 -3.09 -4.31 -16.13
N ALA A 20 -3.00 -3.33 -17.02
CA ALA A 20 -3.66 -2.04 -16.85
C ALA A 20 -5.18 -2.28 -16.85
N HIS A 21 -5.82 -2.08 -15.70
CA HIS A 21 -7.28 -2.11 -15.60
C HIS A 21 -7.83 -0.73 -15.98
N ALA A 22 -8.68 -0.71 -17.01
CA ALA A 22 -9.32 0.47 -17.55
C ALA A 22 -10.39 1.06 -16.60
N ASP A 23 -10.29 2.37 -16.38
CA ASP A 23 -11.36 3.38 -16.43
C ASP A 23 -12.63 3.22 -15.54
N HIS A 24 -12.43 3.03 -14.23
CA HIS A 24 -13.39 3.40 -13.19
C HIS A 24 -12.59 3.59 -11.90
N GLN A 25 -12.47 4.83 -11.37
CA GLN A 25 -11.61 5.21 -10.22
C GLN A 25 -11.28 4.00 -9.32
N PRO A 26 -10.13 3.32 -9.52
CA PRO A 26 -9.98 1.98 -9.01
C PRO A 26 -10.01 2.04 -7.48
N ARG A 27 -10.75 1.10 -6.89
CA ARG A 27 -10.64 0.83 -5.45
C ARG A 27 -9.15 0.75 -5.14
N CYS A 28 -8.71 1.54 -4.16
CA CYS A 28 -7.31 1.59 -3.78
C CYS A 28 -6.89 0.20 -3.29
N ASP A 29 -5.94 -0.46 -3.97
CA ASP A 29 -5.48 -1.77 -3.55
C ASP A 29 -4.78 -1.64 -2.19
N ARG A 30 -5.42 -2.18 -1.15
CA ARG A 30 -5.03 -1.97 0.23
C ARG A 30 -3.73 -2.69 0.60
N GLU A 31 -3.47 -3.84 -0.02
CA GLU A 31 -2.23 -4.59 0.21
C GLU A 31 -1.05 -3.87 -0.43
N LEU A 32 -1.18 -3.45 -1.70
CA LEU A 32 -0.15 -2.66 -2.38
C LEU A 32 0.06 -1.29 -1.71
N ALA A 33 -1.02 -0.63 -1.27
CA ALA A 33 -0.90 0.61 -0.53
C ALA A 33 -0.19 0.43 0.82
N ARG A 34 -0.31 -0.74 1.46
CA ARG A 34 0.41 -1.05 2.70
C ARG A 34 1.91 -1.20 2.42
N GLU A 35 2.30 -1.92 1.37
CA GLU A 35 3.70 -2.02 0.94
C GLU A 35 4.28 -0.65 0.58
N ALA A 36 3.56 0.13 -0.24
CA ALA A 36 3.98 1.48 -0.61
C ALA A 36 4.15 2.38 0.62
N ARG A 37 3.24 2.29 1.61
CA ARG A 37 3.34 3.08 2.85
C ARG A 37 4.59 2.73 3.66
N GLU A 38 4.94 1.45 3.76
CA GLU A 38 6.17 1.00 4.45
C GLU A 38 7.42 1.60 3.77
N ARG A 39 7.44 1.64 2.44
CA ARG A 39 8.54 2.25 1.67
C ARG A 39 8.58 3.77 1.81
N VAL A 40 7.44 4.46 1.74
CA VAL A 40 7.34 5.90 1.97
C VAL A 40 7.84 6.27 3.37
N ASP A 41 7.47 5.48 4.38
CA ASP A 41 7.93 5.70 5.75
C ASP A 41 9.45 5.59 5.86
N ALA A 42 10.04 4.55 5.27
CA ALA A 42 11.49 4.33 5.31
C ALA A 42 12.28 5.34 4.47
N LEU A 43 11.85 5.59 3.23
CA LEU A 43 12.62 6.35 2.24
C LEU A 43 12.38 7.86 2.32
N ALA A 44 11.17 8.29 2.67
CA ALA A 44 10.77 9.70 2.62
C ALA A 44 10.60 10.28 4.03
N ILE A 45 9.73 9.68 4.85
CA ILE A 45 9.36 10.25 6.16
C ILE A 45 10.53 10.16 7.14
N SER A 46 11.06 8.96 7.33
CA SER A 46 12.20 8.71 8.23
C SER A 46 13.44 9.46 7.78
N ALA A 47 13.71 9.51 6.47
CA ALA A 47 14.84 10.24 5.91
C ALA A 47 14.70 11.76 6.13
N ALA A 48 13.52 12.34 5.89
CA ALA A 48 13.25 13.75 6.16
C ALA A 48 13.43 14.07 7.65
N SER A 49 12.86 13.22 8.53
CA SER A 49 12.98 13.37 9.98
C SER A 49 14.43 13.34 10.45
N TRP A 50 15.24 12.41 9.92
CA TRP A 50 16.67 12.34 10.21
C TRP A 50 17.43 13.61 9.76
N ALA A 51 17.00 14.22 8.66
CA ALA A 51 17.51 15.51 8.19
C ALA A 51 16.94 16.73 8.95
N GLY A 52 16.17 16.52 10.03
CA GLY A 52 15.53 17.60 10.81
C GLY A 52 14.47 18.38 10.03
N SER A 53 13.86 17.74 9.04
CA SER A 53 12.85 18.31 8.15
C SER A 53 11.59 17.43 8.10
N GLU A 54 10.54 17.96 7.48
CA GLU A 54 9.29 17.21 7.24
C GLU A 54 8.94 17.27 5.74
N LEU A 55 8.13 16.31 5.30
CA LEU A 55 7.58 16.36 3.95
C LEU A 55 6.66 17.58 3.82
N SER A 56 6.71 18.25 2.68
CA SER A 56 5.76 19.34 2.40
C SER A 56 4.32 18.81 2.43
N SER A 57 3.37 19.62 2.91
CA SER A 57 1.94 19.28 2.90
C SER A 57 1.36 19.09 1.49
N THR A 58 2.06 19.56 0.45
CA THR A 58 1.70 19.33 -0.96
C THR A 58 2.40 18.14 -1.58
N CYS A 59 3.28 17.45 -0.85
CA CYS A 59 3.93 16.23 -1.32
C CYS A 59 2.92 15.10 -1.45
N VAL A 60 2.84 14.46 -2.61
CA VAL A 60 1.89 13.35 -2.85
C VAL A 60 2.11 12.16 -1.90
N LEU A 61 3.32 11.98 -1.37
CA LEU A 61 3.65 10.93 -0.42
C LEU A 61 3.44 11.37 1.05
N HIS A 62 2.88 12.55 1.28
CA HIS A 62 2.62 13.03 2.63
C HIS A 62 1.58 12.13 3.33
N PRO A 63 1.80 11.73 4.60
CA PRO A 63 0.90 10.81 5.32
C PRO A 63 -0.57 11.26 5.36
N GLU A 64 -0.81 12.57 5.39
CA GLU A 64 -2.18 13.12 5.41
C GLU A 64 -2.93 12.94 4.08
N LEU A 65 -2.19 12.82 2.97
CA LEU A 65 -2.79 12.62 1.66
C LEU A 65 -3.02 11.13 1.34
N ASP A 66 -2.59 10.20 2.18
CA ASP A 66 -2.86 8.79 1.98
C ASP A 66 -4.34 8.47 2.28
N ARG A 67 -5.08 8.09 1.23
CA ARG A 67 -6.50 7.79 1.27
C ARG A 67 -6.85 6.74 2.32
N LEU A 68 -6.00 5.74 2.53
CA LEU A 68 -6.30 4.62 3.43
C LEU A 68 -5.73 4.80 4.84
N ALA A 69 -4.92 5.83 5.10
CA ALA A 69 -4.19 6.03 6.35
C ALA A 69 -5.07 5.93 7.60
N LYS A 70 -6.24 6.59 7.58
CA LYS A 70 -7.18 6.61 8.72
C LYS A 70 -7.78 5.23 9.00
N GLN A 71 -8.13 4.47 7.96
CA GLN A 71 -8.71 3.13 8.15
C GLN A 71 -7.63 2.14 8.62
N GLU A 72 -6.43 2.21 8.04
CA GLU A 72 -5.30 1.35 8.40
C GLU A 72 -4.82 1.58 9.84
N SER A 73 -4.54 2.83 10.22
CA SER A 73 -4.14 3.18 11.59
C SER A 73 -5.21 2.84 12.65
N GLY A 74 -6.48 2.78 12.23
CA GLY A 74 -7.60 2.44 13.09
C GLY A 74 -7.76 0.93 13.37
N LYS A 75 -7.13 0.05 12.57
CA LYS A 75 -7.25 -1.40 12.75
C LYS A 75 -6.63 -1.80 14.08
N LYS A 76 -7.37 -2.62 14.85
CA LYS A 76 -6.89 -3.15 16.13
C LYS A 76 -7.10 -4.65 16.18
N ARG A 77 -6.06 -5.38 16.57
CA ARG A 77 -6.14 -6.83 16.86
C ARG A 77 -6.12 -7.06 18.37
N LYS A 78 -7.18 -7.67 18.90
CA LYS A 78 -7.30 -8.04 20.32
C LYS A 78 -7.82 -9.48 20.44
N GLN A 79 -7.18 -10.29 21.28
CA GLN A 79 -7.54 -11.70 21.50
C GLN A 79 -7.67 -12.49 20.18
N GLY A 80 -6.77 -12.25 19.23
CA GLY A 80 -6.78 -12.91 17.92
C GLY A 80 -7.83 -12.38 16.93
N LEU A 81 -8.69 -11.44 17.32
CA LEU A 81 -9.70 -10.84 16.46
C LEU A 81 -9.33 -9.43 16.02
N TRP A 82 -9.54 -9.16 14.75
CA TRP A 82 -9.50 -7.82 14.15
C TRP A 82 -10.81 -7.09 14.40
N SER A 83 -10.76 -5.79 14.69
CA SER A 83 -11.94 -4.96 14.91
C SER A 83 -11.99 -3.80 13.92
N CYS A 84 -13.15 -3.60 13.29
CA CYS A 84 -13.38 -2.46 12.41
C CYS A 84 -13.28 -1.14 13.20
N PRO A 85 -12.46 -0.17 12.77
CA PRO A 85 -12.34 1.11 13.45
C PRO A 85 -13.65 1.90 13.47
N GLU A 86 -14.48 1.76 12.43
CA GLU A 86 -15.68 2.57 12.24
C GLU A 86 -16.88 1.97 13.00
N CYS A 87 -17.26 0.72 12.73
CA CYS A 87 -18.48 0.10 13.29
C CYS A 87 -18.21 -0.95 14.40
N LYS A 88 -16.95 -1.21 14.76
CA LYS A 88 -16.53 -2.18 15.79
C LYS A 88 -16.86 -3.66 15.51
N LYS A 89 -17.33 -4.00 14.30
CA LYS A 89 -17.49 -5.41 13.89
C LYS A 89 -16.16 -6.16 13.96
N LYS A 90 -16.20 -7.42 14.41
CA LYS A 90 -15.01 -8.25 14.62
C LYS A 90 -14.83 -9.28 13.51
N PHE A 91 -13.57 -9.58 13.18
CA PHE A 91 -13.17 -10.49 12.13
C PHE A 91 -12.03 -11.40 12.60
N ARG A 92 -12.00 -12.65 12.14
CA ARG A 92 -10.91 -13.59 12.47
C ARG A 92 -9.63 -13.31 11.69
N ASN A 93 -9.74 -12.75 10.49
CA ASN A 93 -8.63 -12.47 9.61
C ASN A 93 -8.68 -11.01 9.14
N GLU A 94 -7.53 -10.38 8.98
CA GLU A 94 -7.41 -8.99 8.52
C GLU A 94 -8.01 -8.82 7.14
N ARG A 95 -7.76 -9.77 6.22
CA ARG A 95 -8.37 -9.79 4.88
C ARG A 95 -9.89 -9.62 4.89
N PHE A 96 -10.59 -10.19 5.88
CA PHE A 96 -12.04 -10.02 5.99
C PHE A 96 -12.46 -8.67 6.58
N LEU A 97 -11.62 -8.09 7.44
CA LEU A 97 -11.79 -6.71 7.88
C LEU A 97 -11.59 -5.75 6.68
N ASP A 98 -10.57 -6.00 5.87
CA ASP A 98 -10.23 -5.18 4.70
C ASP A 98 -11.35 -5.19 3.67
N LEU A 99 -11.80 -6.39 3.30
CA LEU A 99 -12.97 -6.56 2.44
C LEU A 99 -14.23 -5.89 3.03
N HIS A 100 -14.37 -5.86 4.35
CA HIS A 100 -15.48 -5.19 5.00
C HIS A 100 -15.36 -3.67 4.90
N LEU A 101 -14.17 -3.11 5.10
CA LEU A 101 -13.91 -1.68 4.95
C LEU A 101 -14.21 -1.23 3.52
N ASP A 102 -13.73 -1.97 2.51
CA ASP A 102 -13.92 -1.62 1.10
C ASP A 102 -15.39 -1.67 0.65
N ASN A 103 -16.21 -2.51 1.29
CA ASN A 103 -17.61 -2.70 0.90
C ASN A 103 -18.62 -1.93 1.75
N LYS A 104 -18.27 -1.55 2.99
CA LYS A 104 -19.20 -0.91 3.94
C LYS A 104 -18.76 0.47 4.40
N HIS A 105 -17.50 0.79 4.19
CA HIS A 105 -16.87 2.02 4.65
C HIS A 105 -16.04 2.65 3.53
N SER A 106 -16.41 2.43 2.26
CA SER A 106 -15.83 3.16 1.12
C SER A 106 -16.15 4.66 1.20
N ASP A 107 -17.31 4.98 1.75
CA ASP A 107 -17.85 6.36 1.76
C ASP A 107 -17.11 7.26 2.76
N SER A 108 -16.29 6.69 3.65
CA SER A 108 -15.45 7.44 4.58
C SER A 108 -14.11 7.88 3.97
N LEU A 109 -13.83 7.48 2.72
CA LEU A 109 -12.61 7.80 1.98
C LEU A 109 -12.78 9.07 1.15
N ASP A 110 -11.76 9.92 1.12
CA ASP A 110 -11.69 11.06 0.21
C ASP A 110 -11.06 10.62 -1.12
N PHE A 111 -11.86 10.58 -2.19
CA PHE A 111 -11.40 10.21 -3.53
C PHE A 111 -10.90 11.41 -4.35
N VAL A 112 -11.10 12.63 -3.86
CA VAL A 112 -10.79 13.88 -4.58
C VAL A 112 -9.46 14.45 -4.10
N ASN A 113 -9.27 14.56 -2.79
CA ASN A 113 -8.11 15.22 -2.21
C ASN A 113 -7.00 14.24 -1.79
N HIS A 114 -7.32 12.96 -1.58
CA HIS A 114 -6.36 11.97 -1.12
C HIS A 114 -5.93 11.00 -2.24
N VAL A 115 -4.68 10.59 -2.20
CA VAL A 115 -4.03 9.70 -3.16
C VAL A 115 -4.08 8.24 -2.70
N CYS A 116 -4.08 7.32 -3.66
CA CYS A 116 -3.88 5.91 -3.37
C CYS A 116 -2.40 5.57 -3.46
N LEU A 117 -1.74 5.24 -2.34
CA LEU A 117 -0.31 4.90 -2.36
C LEU A 117 0.02 3.65 -3.21
N ALA A 118 -0.96 2.75 -3.44
CA ALA A 118 -0.76 1.60 -4.33
C ALA A 118 -0.33 2.00 -5.75
N GLU A 119 -0.76 3.17 -6.22
CA GLU A 119 -0.41 3.69 -7.56
C GLU A 119 1.09 4.03 -7.68
N TYR A 120 1.80 4.13 -6.55
CA TYR A 120 3.23 4.42 -6.48
C TYR A 120 4.07 3.19 -6.12
N CYS A 121 3.46 2.02 -5.92
CA CYS A 121 4.18 0.83 -5.44
C CYS A 121 5.29 0.38 -6.39
N ASP A 122 5.10 0.52 -7.71
CA ASP A 122 6.11 0.16 -8.71
C ASP A 122 7.28 1.16 -8.78
N LEU A 123 7.12 2.36 -8.22
CA LEU A 123 8.13 3.41 -8.19
C LEU A 123 8.99 3.36 -6.91
N LEU A 124 8.43 2.85 -5.82
CA LEU A 124 9.02 2.81 -4.47
C LEU A 124 9.84 1.53 -4.23
#